data_AF-A0A7W1WPX6-F1
#
_entry.id   AF-A0A7W1WPX6-F1
#
_cell.length_a   1.000
_cell.length_b   1.000
_cell.length_c   1.000
_cell.angle_alpha   90.00
_cell.angle_beta   90.00
_cell.angle_gamma   90.00
#
_symmetry.space_group_name_H-M   'P 1'
#
loop_
_entity.id
_entity.type
_entity.pdbx_description
1 polymer ?
#
loop_
_entity_poly.entity_id
_entity_poly.type
_entity_poly.pdbx_seq_one_letter_code
_entity_poly.pdbx_strand_id
1 'polypeptide(L)'
;MIDQLIQEISQQNPLVWQEKTELTSLLFNIKKRTEQISLSLSQERWMAVAVHLLAFIKRMEKGESLPPIEAEVWEEVSDEMKEVSRLVLEAYGHHNGRNICNTEILLLALHFETAKMEQQGE
;
A
#
# COMPACT_ATOMS: atom_id res chain seq x y z
N MET A 1 -2.48 -7.23 -15.34
CA MET A 1 -1.48 -6.67 -14.41
C MET A 1 -1.76 -7.15 -12.99
N ILE A 2 -2.82 -6.70 -12.30
CA ILE A 2 -3.09 -7.11 -10.91
C ILE A 2 -3.20 -8.64 -10.75
N ASP A 3 -3.92 -9.34 -11.63
CA ASP A 3 -4.04 -10.81 -11.54
C ASP A 3 -2.69 -11.53 -11.64
N GLN A 4 -1.80 -11.03 -12.51
CA GLN A 4 -0.45 -11.55 -12.66
C GLN A 4 0.38 -11.27 -11.40
N LEU A 5 0.26 -10.07 -10.83
CA LEU A 5 0.94 -9.72 -9.59
C LEU A 5 0.52 -10.60 -8.42
N ILE A 6 -0.78 -10.86 -8.29
CA ILE A 6 -1.34 -11.79 -7.29
C ILE A 6 -0.79 -13.21 -7.52
N GLN A 7 -0.70 -13.66 -8.77
CA GLN A 7 -0.13 -14.96 -9.10
C GLN A 7 1.34 -15.05 -8.68
N GLU A 8 2.16 -14.04 -9.01
CA GLU A 8 3.58 -13.98 -8.64
C GLU A 8 3.78 -13.99 -7.11
N ILE A 9 2.97 -13.22 -6.37
CA ILE A 9 3.01 -13.21 -4.90
C ILE A 9 2.63 -14.58 -4.34
N SER A 10 1.59 -15.21 -4.90
CA SER A 10 1.11 -16.51 -4.41
C SER A 10 2.13 -17.65 -4.57
N GLN A 11 3.08 -17.52 -5.50
CA GLN A 11 4.18 -18.47 -5.68
C GLN A 11 5.23 -18.36 -4.57
N GLN A 12 5.44 -17.16 -4.03
CA GLN A 12 6.44 -16.90 -2.99
C GLN A 12 5.82 -17.01 -1.58
N ASN A 13 4.55 -16.63 -1.45
CA ASN A 13 3.79 -16.62 -0.21
C ASN A 13 2.40 -17.20 -0.50
N PRO A 14 2.10 -18.45 -0.10
CA PRO A 14 0.77 -19.01 -0.26
C PRO A 14 -0.27 -18.08 0.35
N LEU A 15 -1.23 -17.66 -0.48
CA LEU A 15 -2.31 -16.77 -0.09
C LEU A 15 -3.56 -17.59 0.22
N VAL A 16 -4.20 -17.34 1.36
CA VAL A 16 -5.56 -17.81 1.58
C VAL A 16 -6.55 -16.95 0.78
N TRP A 17 -7.77 -17.47 0.59
CA TRP A 17 -8.78 -16.80 -0.24
C TRP A 17 -9.11 -15.37 0.24
N GLN A 18 -9.15 -15.17 1.56
CA GLN A 18 -9.40 -13.86 2.16
C GLN A 18 -8.28 -12.86 1.81
N GLU A 19 -7.02 -13.20 2.11
CA GLU A 19 -5.85 -12.38 1.77
C GLU A 19 -5.83 -12.00 0.29
N LYS A 20 -6.12 -12.96 -0.60
CA LYS A 20 -6.18 -12.72 -2.04
C LYS A 20 -7.24 -11.69 -2.41
N THR A 21 -8.43 -11.82 -1.83
CA THR A 21 -9.57 -10.92 -2.11
C THR A 21 -9.30 -9.51 -1.61
N GLU A 22 -8.81 -9.39 -0.37
CA GLU A 22 -8.45 -8.11 0.25
C GLU A 22 -7.31 -7.41 -0.50
N LEU A 23 -6.23 -8.14 -0.82
CA LEU A 23 -5.09 -7.62 -1.56
C LEU A 23 -5.50 -7.13 -2.95
N THR A 24 -6.34 -7.91 -3.65
CA THR A 24 -6.86 -7.51 -4.97
C THR A 24 -7.64 -6.20 -4.88
N SER A 25 -8.52 -6.05 -3.88
CA SER A 25 -9.31 -4.83 -3.69
C SER A 25 -8.44 -3.61 -3.39
N LEU A 26 -7.45 -3.76 -2.51
CA LEU A 26 -6.48 -2.70 -2.20
C LEU A 26 -5.67 -2.28 -3.43
N LEU A 27 -5.19 -3.23 -4.23
CA LEU A 27 -4.44 -2.93 -5.45
C LEU A 27 -5.27 -2.19 -6.50
N PHE A 28 -6.56 -2.55 -6.65
CA PHE A 28 -7.47 -1.78 -7.51
C PHE A 28 -7.70 -0.37 -7.01
N ASN A 29 -7.83 -0.18 -5.69
CA ASN A 29 -8.00 1.13 -5.08
C ASN A 29 -6.76 2.02 -5.29
N ILE A 30 -5.56 1.47 -5.06
CA ILE A 30 -4.31 2.17 -5.36
C ILE A 30 -4.27 2.56 -6.83
N LYS A 31 -4.49 1.61 -7.75
CA LYS A 31 -4.45 1.89 -9.19
C LYS A 31 -5.35 3.07 -9.57
N LYS A 32 -6.60 3.06 -9.08
CA LYS A 32 -7.55 4.15 -9.34
C LYS A 32 -7.03 5.50 -8.82
N ARG A 33 -6.44 5.54 -7.63
CA ARG A 33 -5.99 6.79 -7.00
C ARG A 33 -4.70 7.31 -7.63
N THR A 34 -3.75 6.44 -7.95
CA THR A 34 -2.51 6.83 -8.62
C THR A 34 -2.79 7.35 -10.04
N GLU A 35 -3.75 6.74 -10.74
CA GLU A 35 -4.24 7.26 -12.04
C GLU A 35 -4.84 8.67 -11.93
N GLN A 36 -5.56 8.99 -10.84
CA GLN A 36 -6.14 10.33 -10.63
C GLN A 36 -5.10 11.43 -10.44
N ILE A 37 -3.90 11.09 -9.96
CA ILE A 37 -2.79 12.03 -9.75
C ILE A 37 -1.69 11.87 -10.80
N SER A 38 -1.93 11.12 -11.88
CA SER A 38 -0.96 10.83 -12.94
C SER A 38 0.35 10.17 -12.46
N LEU A 39 0.30 9.48 -11.31
CA LEU A 39 1.41 8.71 -10.78
C LEU A 39 1.40 7.32 -11.42
N SER A 40 2.49 6.96 -12.09
CA SER A 40 2.69 5.61 -12.64
C SER A 40 3.68 4.85 -11.78
N LEU A 41 3.36 3.59 -11.49
CA LEU A 41 4.23 2.70 -10.75
C LEU A 41 4.87 1.73 -11.73
N SER A 42 6.20 1.57 -11.64
CA SER A 42 6.93 0.51 -12.34
C SER A 42 6.46 -0.88 -11.88
N GLN A 43 6.77 -1.93 -12.65
CA GLN A 43 6.41 -3.31 -12.26
C GLN A 43 7.03 -3.69 -10.90
N GLU A 44 8.27 -3.30 -10.65
CA GLU A 44 8.95 -3.52 -9.37
C GLU A 44 8.26 -2.78 -8.23
N ARG A 45 7.80 -1.55 -8.48
CA ARG A 45 7.12 -0.76 -7.47
C ARG A 45 5.72 -1.29 -7.15
N TRP A 46 5.00 -1.80 -8.15
CA TRP A 46 3.78 -2.58 -7.95
C TRP A 46 4.02 -3.81 -7.08
N MET A 47 5.10 -4.56 -7.34
CA MET A 47 5.44 -5.74 -6.53
C MET A 47 5.74 -5.37 -5.08
N ALA A 48 6.54 -4.33 -4.84
CA ALA A 48 6.84 -3.89 -3.49
C ALA A 48 5.59 -3.43 -2.72
N VAL A 49 4.71 -2.66 -3.38
CA VAL A 49 3.42 -2.25 -2.81
C VAL A 49 2.58 -3.47 -2.46
N ALA A 50 2.49 -4.46 -3.33
CA ALA A 50 1.65 -5.63 -3.07
C ALA A 50 2.20 -6.52 -1.94
N VAL A 51 3.52 -6.67 -1.83
CA VAL A 51 4.17 -7.33 -0.68
C VAL A 51 3.91 -6.57 0.62
N HIS A 52 4.02 -5.24 0.59
CA HIS A 52 3.70 -4.37 1.73
C HIS A 52 2.24 -4.57 2.18
N LEU A 53 1.29 -4.50 1.26
CA LEU A 53 -0.13 -4.64 1.56
C LEU A 53 -0.47 -6.03 2.11
N LEU A 54 0.17 -7.08 1.60
CA LEU A 54 0.00 -8.42 2.17
C LEU A 54 0.47 -8.48 3.62
N ALA A 55 1.63 -7.89 3.93
CA ALA A 55 2.13 -7.82 5.30
C ALA A 55 1.21 -7.00 6.21
N PHE A 56 0.66 -5.89 5.70
CA PHE A 56 -0.35 -5.07 6.37
C PHE A 56 -1.63 -5.89 6.67
N ILE A 57 -2.20 -6.58 5.68
CA ILE A 57 -3.38 -7.45 5.86
C ILE A 57 -3.14 -8.46 6.98
N LYS A 58 -1.98 -9.15 6.96
CA LYS A 58 -1.61 -10.14 7.98
C LYS A 58 -1.50 -9.55 9.38
N ARG A 59 -0.93 -8.34 9.52
CA ARG A 59 -0.88 -7.64 10.82
C ARG A 59 -2.28 -7.31 11.31
N MET A 60 -3.11 -6.79 10.43
CA MET A 60 -4.49 -6.41 10.75
C MET A 60 -5.35 -7.62 11.17
N GLU A 61 -5.19 -8.77 10.52
CA GLU A 61 -5.85 -10.02 10.92
C GLU A 61 -5.44 -10.49 12.32
N LYS A 62 -4.19 -10.24 12.70
CA LYS A 62 -3.66 -10.57 14.03
C LYS A 62 -3.91 -9.50 15.09
N GLY A 63 -4.45 -8.34 14.71
CA GLY A 63 -4.57 -7.18 15.59
C GLY A 63 -3.22 -6.56 15.98
N GLU A 64 -2.18 -6.78 15.16
CA GLU A 64 -0.85 -6.22 15.37
C GLU A 64 -0.79 -4.79 14.81
N SER A 65 -0.08 -3.90 15.52
CA SER A 65 0.19 -2.53 15.09
C SER A 65 1.70 -2.30 15.00
N LEU A 66 2.14 -1.56 13.98
CA LEU A 66 3.52 -1.12 13.89
C LEU A 66 3.83 -0.04 14.94
N PRO A 67 5.09 0.05 15.41
CA PRO A 67 5.52 1.12 16.30
C PRO A 67 5.33 2.49 15.62
N PRO A 68 5.14 3.56 16.42
CA PRO A 68 5.06 4.91 15.87
C PRO A 68 6.38 5.29 15.18
N ILE A 69 6.28 6.03 14.08
CA ILE A 69 7.43 6.60 13.38
C ILE A 69 7.78 7.96 13.98
N GLU A 70 9.07 8.31 13.96
CA GLU A 70 9.59 9.62 14.36
C GLU A 70 9.01 10.74 13.49
N ALA A 71 8.77 11.92 14.08
CA ALA A 71 8.09 13.02 13.41
C ALA A 71 8.90 13.52 12.20
N GLU A 72 10.21 13.46 12.27
CA GLU A 72 11.15 13.86 11.23
C GLU A 72 10.92 13.07 9.94
N VAL A 73 10.76 11.75 10.05
CA VAL A 73 10.51 10.87 8.88
C VAL A 73 9.12 11.12 8.29
N TRP A 74 8.15 11.53 9.12
CA TRP A 74 6.84 11.92 8.62
C TRP A 74 6.94 13.14 7.71
N GLU A 75 7.74 14.14 8.06
CA GLU A 75 7.90 15.38 7.28
C GLU A 75 8.64 15.16 5.94
N GLU A 76 9.40 14.08 5.78
CA GLU A 76 10.15 13.77 4.55
C GLU A 76 9.27 13.32 3.37
N VAL A 77 8.06 12.84 3.64
CA VAL A 77 7.13 12.37 2.61
C VAL A 77 6.15 13.50 2.25
N SER A 78 5.83 13.67 0.97
CA SER A 78 4.91 14.73 0.57
C SER A 78 3.47 14.46 1.05
N ASP A 79 2.76 15.54 1.39
CA ASP A 79 1.37 15.45 1.87
C ASP A 79 0.43 14.80 0.85
N GLU A 80 0.70 15.00 -0.44
CA GLU A 80 -0.02 14.35 -1.53
C GLU A 80 0.08 12.82 -1.46
N MET A 81 1.29 12.27 -1.22
CA MET A 81 1.49 10.82 -1.13
C MET A 81 0.90 10.25 0.17
N LYS A 82 1.03 10.99 1.28
CA LYS A 82 0.37 10.64 2.55
C LYS A 82 -1.14 10.55 2.38
N GLU A 83 -1.72 11.52 1.68
CA GLU A 83 -3.16 11.58 1.42
C GLU A 83 -3.64 10.40 0.56
N VAL A 84 -2.93 10.07 -0.52
CA VAL A 84 -3.24 8.88 -1.33
C VAL A 84 -3.24 7.62 -0.48
N SER A 85 -2.20 7.44 0.32
CA SER A 85 -2.06 6.29 1.22
C SER A 85 -3.18 6.22 2.26
N ARG A 86 -3.45 7.34 2.93
CA ARG A 86 -4.54 7.47 3.91
C ARG A 86 -5.87 7.06 3.31
N LEU A 87 -6.22 7.59 2.14
CA LEU A 87 -7.48 7.30 1.49
C LEU A 87 -7.61 5.83 1.03
N VAL A 88 -6.51 5.13 0.76
CA VAL A 88 -6.51 3.68 0.48
C VAL A 88 -6.78 2.89 1.75
N LEU A 89 -5.97 3.14 2.78
CA LEU A 89 -5.96 2.32 3.99
C LEU A 89 -7.18 2.60 4.88
N GLU A 90 -7.62 3.85 5.03
CA GLU A 90 -8.82 4.16 5.79
C GLU A 90 -10.08 3.58 5.15
N ALA A 91 -10.18 3.60 3.81
CA ALA A 91 -11.30 2.97 3.12
C ALA A 91 -11.37 1.45 3.42
N TYR A 92 -10.22 0.80 3.48
CA TYR A 92 -10.10 -0.58 3.91
C TYR A 92 -10.43 -0.77 5.40
N GLY A 93 -9.91 0.09 6.27
CA GLY A 93 -10.14 0.07 7.71
C GLY A 93 -11.62 0.21 8.04
N HIS A 94 -12.30 1.19 7.46
CA HIS A 94 -13.74 1.41 7.62
C HIS A 94 -14.57 0.21 7.16
N HIS A 95 -14.23 -0.40 6.02
CA HIS A 95 -14.95 -1.56 5.51
C HIS A 95 -14.82 -2.80 6.41
N ASN A 96 -13.68 -2.94 7.09
CA ASN A 96 -13.34 -4.11 7.88
C ASN A 96 -13.40 -3.89 9.40
N GLY A 97 -13.84 -2.71 9.87
CA GLY A 97 -13.87 -2.37 11.29
C GLY A 97 -12.49 -2.30 11.95
N ARG A 98 -11.45 -1.95 11.18
CA ARG A 98 -10.04 -1.91 11.62
C ARG A 98 -9.56 -0.47 11.76
N ASN A 99 -8.76 -0.21 12.79
CA ASN A 99 -8.11 1.08 12.98
C ASN A 99 -6.75 1.10 12.28
N ILE A 100 -6.49 2.12 11.48
CA ILE A 100 -5.24 2.27 10.71
C ILE A 100 -4.35 3.27 11.44
N CYS A 101 -3.11 2.89 11.74
CA CYS A 101 -2.16 3.81 12.35
C CYS A 101 -1.38 4.62 11.31
N ASN A 102 -0.87 5.79 11.73
CA ASN A 102 -0.08 6.69 10.89
C ASN A 102 1.16 6.00 10.30
N THR A 103 1.76 5.04 11.01
CA THR A 103 2.91 4.29 10.51
C THR A 103 2.60 3.55 9.21
N GLU A 104 1.45 2.88 9.11
CA GLU A 104 1.04 2.18 7.87
C GLU A 104 0.79 3.18 6.74
N ILE A 105 0.16 4.31 7.07
CA ILE A 105 -0.08 5.41 6.12
C ILE A 105 1.25 5.91 5.55
N LEU A 106 2.23 6.19 6.40
CA LEU A 106 3.52 6.73 5.96
C LEU A 106 4.30 5.71 5.13
N LEU A 107 4.36 4.46 5.56
CA LEU A 107 5.14 3.43 4.87
C LEU A 107 4.58 3.12 3.47
N LEU A 108 3.26 3.11 3.30
CA LEU A 108 2.66 3.00 1.97
C LEU A 108 2.89 4.27 1.15
N ALA A 109 2.82 5.46 1.77
CA ALA A 109 3.11 6.72 1.10
C ALA A 109 4.55 6.79 0.56
N LEU A 110 5.52 6.22 1.28
CA LEU A 110 6.92 6.13 0.84
C LEU A 110 7.07 5.37 -0.49
N HIS A 111 6.26 4.33 -0.73
CA HIS A 111 6.26 3.64 -2.03
C HIS A 111 5.81 4.54 -3.17
N PHE A 112 4.83 5.42 -2.92
CA PHE A 112 4.36 6.38 -3.91
C PHE A 112 5.36 7.52 -4.12
N GLU A 113 5.98 8.00 -3.05
CA GLU A 113 7.04 9.01 -3.12
C GLU A 113 8.24 8.47 -3.92
N THR A 114 8.64 7.23 -3.67
CA THR A 114 9.69 6.56 -4.44
C THR A 114 9.31 6.46 -5.92
N ALA A 115 8.07 6.07 -6.24
CA ALA A 115 7.59 6.02 -7.62
C ALA A 115 7.63 7.40 -8.30
N LYS A 116 7.26 8.46 -7.57
CA LYS A 116 7.31 9.85 -8.06
C LYS A 116 8.75 10.28 -8.36
N MET A 117 9.70 9.91 -7.51
CA MET A 117 11.13 10.17 -7.73
C MET A 117 11.70 9.38 -8.90
N GLU A 118 11.33 8.09 -9.04
CA GLU A 118 11.70 7.23 -10.18
C GLU A 118 11.26 7.89 -11.51
N GLN A 119 10.05 8.45 -11.57
CA GLN A 119 9.53 9.13 -12.76
C GLN A 119 10.22 10.47 -13.09
N GLN A 120 10.75 11.18 -12.09
CA GLN A 120 11.41 12.48 -12.28
C GLN A 120 12.90 12.34 -12.64
N GLY A 121 13.48 11.16 -12.39
CA GLY A 121 14.85 10.81 -12.76
C GLY A 121 15.01 10.24 -14.18
N GLU A 122 13.91 10.04 -14.90
CA GLU A 122 13.84 9.67 -16.33
C GLU A 122 13.72 10.90 -17.23
#